data_AF-A0ABD7TWL1-F1
#
_entry.id   AF-A0ABD7TWL1-F1
#
_cell.length_a   1.000
_cell.length_b   1.000
_cell.length_c   1.000
_cell.angle_alpha   90.00
_cell.angle_beta   90.00
_cell.angle_gamma   90.00
#
_symmetry.space_group_name_H-M   'P 1'
#
loop_
_entity.id
_entity.type
_entity.pdbx_description
1 polymer ?
#
loop_
_entity_poly.entity_id
_entity_poly.type
_entity_poly.pdbx_seq_one_letter_code
_entity_poly.pdbx_strand_id
1 'polypeptide(L)'
;MITSFKPLIIYDKDNVNVKKLIEKDASKFLMYHHDPKTFEKIQMVIKQYNDEKNPLAKYYEEKQSYITKYAKHDNGPQVKNLKYIGKKVGSHLDVTHDYTGSKNKLVKLSKKSFRFDIYYTKNGYKMVPLSYLDVKKKDSYYFIPETSYKKALDYKKVESTAQFIGSFYYNDVIQIDNEIFKVIGVNNIETNRIELDMVDIRYKEYCELNGIKTTPRIFKTIGKSTSHIEKYTTDILGNLYKAAPPKKPQLIFKRGME
;
A
#
# COMPACT_ATOMS: atom_id res chain seq x y z
N MET A 1 -1.88 20.61 1.66
CA MET A 1 -1.52 19.17 1.58
C MET A 1 -2.47 18.38 2.45
N ILE A 2 -2.90 17.17 2.03
CA ILE A 2 -3.84 16.34 2.81
C ILE A 2 -3.02 15.41 3.72
N THR A 3 -3.27 15.43 5.02
CA THR A 3 -2.60 14.55 5.99
C THR A 3 -3.61 13.54 6.55
N SER A 4 -3.18 12.29 6.72
CA SER A 4 -4.07 11.24 7.25
C SER A 4 -4.25 11.36 8.76
N PHE A 5 -5.45 11.04 9.26
CA PHE A 5 -5.69 10.82 10.68
C PHE A 5 -5.90 9.33 10.91
N LYS A 6 -5.22 8.78 11.92
CA LYS A 6 -5.32 7.36 12.24
C LYS A 6 -5.83 7.17 13.68
N PRO A 7 -6.77 6.24 13.91
CA PRO A 7 -7.07 5.79 15.26
C PRO A 7 -5.93 4.93 15.79
N LEU A 8 -5.66 5.05 17.08
CA LEU A 8 -4.76 4.21 17.86
C LEU A 8 -5.60 3.56 18.97
N ILE A 9 -5.67 2.23 18.95
CA ILE A 9 -6.25 1.42 20.02
C ILE A 9 -5.23 1.36 21.15
N ILE A 10 -5.60 1.82 22.35
CA ILE A 10 -4.61 2.11 23.40
C ILE A 10 -4.54 1.09 24.54
N TYR A 11 -5.53 0.22 24.71
CA TYR A 11 -5.59 -0.76 25.82
C TYR A 11 -5.30 -2.21 25.41
N ASP A 12 -4.94 -2.45 24.16
CA ASP A 12 -4.55 -3.78 23.68
C ASP A 12 -3.16 -4.14 24.25
N LYS A 13 -3.08 -5.26 25.00
CA LYS A 13 -1.85 -5.73 25.65
C LYS A 13 -0.73 -6.00 24.64
N ASP A 14 -1.08 -6.38 23.41
CA ASP A 14 -0.11 -6.66 22.35
C ASP A 14 0.32 -5.41 21.58
N ASN A 15 -0.34 -4.26 21.80
CA ASN A 15 0.02 -3.01 21.15
C ASN A 15 1.18 -2.28 21.84
N VAL A 16 2.40 -2.71 21.53
CA VAL A 16 3.65 -2.14 22.05
C VAL A 16 4.02 -0.76 21.48
N ASN A 17 3.23 -0.22 20.55
CA ASN A 17 3.56 1.03 19.85
C ASN A 17 3.00 2.27 20.54
N VAL A 18 2.04 2.13 21.47
CA VAL A 18 1.34 3.26 22.10
C VAL A 18 2.33 4.22 22.77
N LYS A 19 3.15 3.69 23.68
CA LYS A 19 4.20 4.41 24.38
C LYS A 19 5.19 5.06 23.40
N LYS A 20 5.75 4.26 22.49
CA LYS A 20 6.74 4.70 21.49
C LYS A 20 6.23 5.85 20.62
N LEU A 21 4.96 5.84 20.22
CA LEU A 21 4.37 6.89 19.39
C LEU A 21 4.20 8.20 20.14
N ILE A 22 3.76 8.13 21.41
CA ILE A 22 3.55 9.31 22.27
C ILE A 22 4.88 9.95 22.65
N GLU A 23 5.87 9.15 23.04
CA GLU A 23 7.20 9.64 23.43
C GLU A 23 7.98 10.21 22.25
N LYS A 24 7.84 9.61 21.05
CA LYS A 24 8.53 10.10 19.86
C LYS A 24 8.07 11.50 19.46
N ASP A 25 6.76 11.75 19.49
CA ASP A 25 6.20 13.06 19.12
C ASP A 25 4.75 13.20 19.60
N ALA A 26 4.58 13.73 20.80
CA ALA A 26 3.27 14.00 21.41
C ALA A 26 2.41 14.96 20.55
N SER A 27 3.05 15.90 19.84
CA SER A 27 2.35 16.89 19.01
C SER A 27 1.60 16.28 17.83
N LYS A 28 1.88 15.03 17.46
CA LYS A 28 1.09 14.33 16.43
C LYS A 28 -0.32 13.99 16.90
N PHE A 29 -0.60 13.94 18.21
CA PHE A 29 -1.92 13.57 18.70
C PHE A 29 -2.86 14.77 18.64
N LEU A 30 -4.08 14.57 18.11
CA LEU A 30 -5.08 15.63 18.07
C LEU A 30 -5.47 16.11 19.47
N MET A 31 -5.49 15.17 20.43
CA MET A 31 -5.81 15.47 21.82
C MET A 31 -4.77 16.38 22.47
N TYR A 32 -3.50 16.35 22.03
CA TYR A 32 -2.46 17.25 22.53
C TYR A 32 -2.81 18.72 22.29
N HIS A 33 -3.37 19.04 21.11
CA HIS A 33 -3.71 20.41 20.71
C HIS A 33 -5.09 20.86 21.19
N HIS A 34 -6.05 19.93 21.27
CA HIS A 34 -7.45 20.27 21.51
C HIS A 34 -7.95 19.93 22.92
N ASP A 35 -7.21 19.10 23.67
CA ASP A 35 -7.55 18.71 25.04
C ASP A 35 -6.29 18.31 25.84
N PRO A 36 -5.39 19.29 26.11
CA PRO A 36 -4.10 19.02 26.76
C PRO A 36 -4.25 18.42 28.15
N LYS A 37 -5.30 18.79 28.91
CA LYS A 37 -5.55 18.25 30.26
C LYS A 37 -5.81 16.75 30.26
N THR A 38 -6.62 16.26 29.32
CA THR A 38 -6.82 14.81 29.16
C THR A 38 -5.54 14.14 28.67
N PHE A 39 -4.77 14.80 27.80
CA PHE A 39 -3.50 14.28 27.33
C PHE A 39 -2.45 14.14 28.45
N GLU A 40 -2.39 15.09 29.38
CA GLU A 40 -1.57 15.00 30.58
C GLU A 40 -1.94 13.80 31.46
N LYS A 41 -3.24 13.52 31.68
CA LYS A 41 -3.69 12.30 32.39
C LYS A 41 -3.12 11.04 31.72
N ILE A 42 -3.11 10.97 30.39
CA ILE A 42 -2.53 9.84 29.66
C ILE A 42 -1.01 9.76 29.86
N GLN A 43 -0.31 10.89 29.77
CA GLN A 43 1.14 10.92 29.97
C GLN A 43 1.54 10.52 31.39
N MET A 44 0.77 10.89 32.41
CA MET A 44 0.99 10.46 33.79
C MET A 44 0.93 8.94 33.91
N VAL A 45 -0.08 8.30 33.32
CA VAL A 45 -0.19 6.84 33.34
C VAL A 45 0.97 6.20 32.58
N ILE A 46 1.37 6.74 31.43
CA ILE A 46 2.53 6.24 30.68
C ILE A 46 3.81 6.30 31.52
N LYS A 47 4.01 7.37 32.29
CA LYS A 47 5.15 7.51 33.21
C LYS A 47 5.06 6.54 34.39
N GLN A 48 3.87 6.34 34.96
CA GLN A 48 3.66 5.46 36.11
C GLN A 48 3.96 3.99 35.77
N TYR A 49 3.53 3.52 34.61
CA TYR A 49 3.74 2.14 34.15
C TYR A 49 4.78 2.07 33.04
N ASN A 50 5.85 2.86 33.16
CA ASN A 50 6.86 3.01 32.11
C ASN A 50 7.57 1.70 31.74
N ASP A 51 7.72 0.78 32.69
CA ASP A 51 8.41 -0.50 32.46
C ASP A 51 7.53 -1.52 31.70
N GLU A 52 6.25 -1.22 31.55
CA GLU A 52 5.30 -2.07 30.84
C GLU A 52 5.35 -1.87 29.33
N LYS A 53 5.13 -2.97 28.61
CA LYS A 53 5.05 -2.95 27.13
C LYS A 53 3.95 -2.02 26.63
N ASN A 54 2.80 -2.04 27.30
CA ASN A 54 1.71 -1.09 27.09
C ASN A 54 1.23 -0.54 28.46
N PRO A 55 1.71 0.65 28.87
CA PRO A 55 1.35 1.27 30.14
C PRO A 55 -0.16 1.44 30.35
N LEU A 56 -0.91 1.72 29.28
CA LEU A 56 -2.35 1.96 29.35
C LEU A 56 -3.13 0.65 29.52
N ALA A 57 -2.67 -0.44 28.90
CA ALA A 57 -3.25 -1.76 29.14
C ALA A 57 -3.05 -2.20 30.58
N LYS A 58 -1.87 -1.94 31.17
CA LYS A 58 -1.60 -2.24 32.58
C LYS A 58 -2.49 -1.45 33.53
N TYR A 59 -2.64 -0.15 33.30
CA TYR A 59 -3.56 0.70 34.07
C TYR A 59 -4.99 0.14 34.06
N TYR A 60 -5.49 -0.27 32.89
CA TYR A 60 -6.83 -0.85 32.77
C TYR A 60 -6.95 -2.18 33.51
N GLU A 61 -5.93 -3.03 33.44
CA GLU A 61 -5.89 -4.30 34.18
C GLU A 61 -5.92 -4.09 35.70
N GLU A 62 -5.19 -3.12 36.23
CA GLU A 62 -5.16 -2.87 37.68
C GLU A 62 -6.39 -2.11 38.18
N LYS A 63 -6.83 -1.09 37.45
CA LYS A 63 -7.92 -0.19 37.88
C LYS A 63 -9.28 -0.65 37.42
N GLN A 64 -9.36 -1.66 36.55
CA GLN A 64 -10.59 -2.16 35.92
C GLN A 64 -11.44 -1.02 35.31
N SER A 65 -10.78 0.06 34.86
CA SER A 65 -11.42 1.28 34.39
C SER A 65 -10.56 1.99 33.34
N TYR A 66 -11.23 2.66 32.40
CA TYR A 66 -10.57 3.44 31.35
C TYR A 66 -10.18 4.82 31.87
N ILE A 67 -9.13 5.42 31.29
CA ILE A 67 -8.86 6.84 31.50
C ILE A 67 -10.06 7.65 30.98
N THR A 68 -10.57 8.55 31.80
CA THR A 68 -11.66 9.47 31.46
C THR A 68 -11.12 10.79 30.95
N LYS A 69 -11.86 11.41 30.02
CA LYS A 69 -11.65 12.82 29.65
C LYS A 69 -11.64 13.68 30.91
N TYR A 70 -10.74 14.65 30.98
CA TYR A 70 -10.72 15.60 32.09
C TYR A 70 -12.08 16.30 32.23
N ALA A 71 -12.63 16.23 33.43
CA ALA A 71 -13.83 16.94 33.87
C ALA A 71 -13.63 17.34 35.34
N LYS A 72 -14.17 18.50 35.74
CA LYS A 72 -14.00 19.03 37.11
C LYS A 72 -14.49 18.05 38.19
N HIS A 73 -15.51 17.26 37.87
CA HIS A 73 -16.14 16.29 38.78
C HIS A 73 -15.82 14.84 38.40
N ASP A 74 -14.72 14.62 37.64
CA ASP A 74 -14.23 13.32 37.17
C ASP A 74 -15.27 12.41 36.47
N ASN A 75 -16.33 13.01 35.95
CA ASN A 75 -17.43 12.35 35.24
C ASN A 75 -17.27 12.40 33.70
N GLY A 76 -16.03 12.55 33.23
CA GLY A 76 -15.76 12.64 31.80
C GLY A 76 -15.94 11.29 31.09
N PRO A 77 -16.26 11.30 29.78
CA PRO A 77 -16.39 10.07 29.01
C PRO A 77 -15.07 9.29 28.93
N GLN A 78 -15.20 7.97 28.80
CA GLN A 78 -14.06 7.06 28.63
C GLN A 78 -13.30 7.33 27.33
N VAL A 79 -11.97 7.42 27.42
CA VAL A 79 -11.08 7.52 26.27
C VAL A 79 -10.64 6.12 25.87
N LYS A 80 -11.20 5.59 24.77
CA LYS A 80 -10.88 4.25 24.24
C LYS A 80 -9.83 4.24 23.13
N ASN A 81 -9.75 5.33 22.37
CA ASN A 81 -8.88 5.48 21.22
C ASN A 81 -8.33 6.90 21.13
N LEU A 82 -7.13 7.04 20.57
CA LEU A 82 -6.53 8.34 20.26
C LEU A 82 -6.41 8.54 18.75
N LYS A 83 -6.76 9.73 18.26
CA LYS A 83 -6.48 10.11 16.86
C LYS A 83 -5.14 10.83 16.79
N TYR A 84 -4.29 10.42 15.85
CA TYR A 84 -3.02 11.08 15.58
C TYR A 84 -2.81 11.36 14.09
N ILE A 85 -1.99 12.36 13.81
CA ILE A 85 -1.56 12.81 12.50
C ILE A 85 -0.57 11.77 11.95
N GLY A 86 -1.00 11.10 10.87
CA GLY A 86 -0.23 10.11 10.15
C GLY A 86 0.64 10.71 9.05
N LYS A 87 0.91 9.91 8.02
CA LYS A 87 1.68 10.34 6.85
C LYS A 87 0.84 11.26 5.95
N LYS A 88 1.52 12.08 5.16
CA LYS A 88 0.92 12.81 4.02
C LYS A 88 0.21 11.80 3.10
N VAL A 89 -1.00 12.12 2.68
CA VAL A 89 -1.81 11.26 1.81
C VAL A 89 -1.21 11.29 0.41
N GLY A 90 -0.79 10.11 -0.07
CA GLY A 90 -0.32 9.87 -1.44
C GLY A 90 -1.46 9.35 -2.33
N SER A 91 -1.21 8.30 -3.12
CA SER A 91 -2.26 7.66 -3.94
C SER A 91 -3.44 7.17 -3.09
N HIS A 92 -4.65 7.59 -3.47
CA HIS A 92 -5.90 7.31 -2.74
C HIS A 92 -7.11 7.34 -3.66
N LEU A 93 -8.21 6.73 -3.22
CA LEU A 93 -9.54 6.88 -3.80
C LEU A 93 -10.31 7.91 -2.94
N ASP A 94 -10.74 9.01 -3.56
CA ASP A 94 -11.57 10.02 -2.90
C ASP A 94 -13.02 9.53 -2.85
N VAL A 95 -13.58 9.44 -1.66
CA VAL A 95 -14.96 9.01 -1.38
C VAL A 95 -15.74 10.11 -0.65
N THR A 96 -15.24 11.34 -0.66
CA THR A 96 -15.87 12.45 0.09
C THR A 96 -17.29 12.72 -0.38
N HIS A 97 -17.58 12.50 -1.67
CA HIS A 97 -18.91 12.69 -2.26
C HIS A 97 -19.98 11.74 -1.70
N ASP A 98 -19.59 10.62 -1.12
CA ASP A 98 -20.51 9.66 -0.48
C ASP A 98 -21.03 10.17 0.88
N TYR A 99 -20.47 11.26 1.42
CA TYR A 99 -20.76 11.76 2.76
C TYR A 99 -21.13 13.24 2.74
N THR A 100 -22.40 13.54 3.01
CA THR A 100 -22.90 14.92 3.09
C THR A 100 -22.37 15.65 4.31
N GLY A 101 -22.04 16.94 4.17
CA GLY A 101 -21.58 17.78 5.28
C GLY A 101 -20.14 17.54 5.75
N SER A 102 -19.33 16.76 5.02
CA SER A 102 -17.95 16.52 5.42
C SER A 102 -17.09 17.79 5.29
N LYS A 103 -16.41 18.17 6.40
CA LYS A 103 -15.44 19.28 6.42
C LYS A 103 -14.06 18.89 5.88
N ASN A 104 -13.78 17.58 5.78
CA ASN A 104 -12.49 17.05 5.37
C ASN A 104 -12.65 16.01 4.25
N LYS A 105 -11.59 15.80 3.47
CA LYS A 105 -11.57 14.73 2.47
C LYS A 105 -11.59 13.36 3.15
N LEU A 106 -12.47 12.49 2.67
CA LEU A 106 -12.57 11.09 3.08
C LEU A 106 -11.98 10.23 1.97
N VAL A 107 -11.05 9.35 2.34
CA VAL A 107 -10.24 8.63 1.37
C VAL A 107 -10.09 7.16 1.75
N LYS A 108 -10.14 6.28 0.75
CA LYS A 108 -9.69 4.89 0.86
C LYS A 108 -8.25 4.80 0.34
N LEU A 109 -7.37 4.20 1.14
CA LEU A 109 -5.97 3.99 0.79
C LEU A 109 -5.77 2.63 0.11
N SER A 110 -4.54 2.37 -0.36
CA SER A 110 -4.11 1.06 -0.88
C SER A 110 -4.93 0.58 -2.09
N LYS A 111 -4.88 1.31 -3.21
CA LYS A 111 -5.39 0.84 -4.49
C LYS A 111 -4.70 -0.46 -4.88
N LYS A 112 -5.48 -1.54 -5.03
CA LYS A 112 -4.95 -2.87 -5.35
C LYS A 112 -4.56 -2.92 -6.83
N SER A 113 -3.32 -3.33 -7.10
CA SER A 113 -2.80 -3.52 -8.45
C SER A 113 -3.50 -4.71 -9.11
N PHE A 114 -3.94 -4.52 -10.36
CA PHE A 114 -4.48 -5.58 -11.20
C PHE A 114 -3.38 -6.18 -12.08
N ARG A 115 -2.72 -5.31 -12.86
CA ARG A 115 -1.57 -5.65 -13.70
C ARG A 115 -0.77 -4.38 -14.00
N PHE A 116 0.35 -4.50 -14.69
CA PHE A 116 1.01 -3.37 -15.33
C PHE A 116 1.44 -3.71 -16.74
N ASP A 117 1.39 -2.71 -17.62
CA ASP A 117 1.71 -2.84 -19.03
C ASP A 117 3.05 -2.13 -19.28
N ILE A 118 4.01 -2.83 -19.90
CA ILE A 118 5.36 -2.30 -20.19
C ILE A 118 5.47 -1.89 -21.65
N TYR A 119 6.06 -0.73 -21.86
CA TYR A 119 6.35 -0.16 -23.17
C TYR A 119 7.82 0.19 -23.28
N TYR A 120 8.43 -0.11 -24.41
CA TYR A 120 9.77 0.36 -24.75
C TYR A 120 9.65 1.58 -25.66
N THR A 121 10.32 2.67 -25.29
CA THR A 121 10.30 3.93 -26.06
C THR A 121 11.72 4.42 -26.29
N LYS A 122 11.89 5.45 -27.13
CA LYS A 122 13.19 6.09 -27.37
C LYS A 122 13.88 6.59 -26.10
N ASN A 123 13.13 6.77 -25.01
CA ASN A 123 13.60 7.25 -23.72
C ASN A 123 13.77 6.13 -22.67
N GLY A 124 13.78 4.87 -23.11
CA GLY A 124 13.83 3.68 -22.26
C GLY A 124 12.44 3.12 -21.91
N TYR A 125 12.42 2.18 -20.97
CA TYR A 125 11.18 1.50 -20.56
C TYR A 125 10.25 2.42 -19.76
N LYS A 126 8.95 2.30 -20.06
CA LYS A 126 7.86 2.96 -19.33
C LYS A 126 6.85 1.91 -18.86
N MET A 127 6.29 2.16 -17.67
CA MET A 127 5.30 1.29 -17.04
C MET A 127 3.97 2.02 -16.90
N VAL A 128 2.90 1.37 -17.36
CA VAL A 128 1.51 1.80 -17.19
C VAL A 128 0.84 0.90 -16.15
N PRO A 129 0.71 1.35 -14.89
CA PRO A 129 0.09 0.56 -13.84
C PRO A 129 -1.42 0.62 -13.93
N LEU A 130 -2.07 -0.54 -13.79
CA LEU A 130 -3.52 -0.67 -13.75
C LEU A 130 -3.95 -1.26 -12.40
N SER A 131 -4.99 -0.70 -11.82
CA SER A 131 -5.61 -1.16 -10.58
C SER A 131 -6.93 -1.86 -10.87
N TYR A 132 -7.44 -2.62 -9.90
CA TYR A 132 -8.77 -3.24 -10.03
C TYR A 132 -9.90 -2.20 -10.21
N LEU A 133 -9.69 -0.93 -9.82
CA LEU A 133 -10.67 0.14 -10.04
C LEU A 133 -10.78 0.57 -11.50
N ASP A 134 -9.75 0.29 -12.30
CA ASP A 134 -9.69 0.61 -13.73
C ASP A 134 -10.42 -0.43 -14.58
N VAL A 135 -10.61 -1.63 -14.04
CA VAL A 135 -11.38 -2.71 -14.67
C VAL A 135 -12.87 -2.51 -14.40
N LYS A 136 -13.65 -2.40 -15.46
CA LYS A 136 -15.11 -2.29 -15.42
C LYS A 136 -15.75 -3.61 -15.84
N LYS A 137 -17.00 -3.79 -15.42
CA LYS A 137 -17.81 -4.96 -15.71
C LYS A 137 -18.94 -4.59 -16.68
N LYS A 138 -19.16 -5.40 -17.70
CA LYS A 138 -20.44 -5.57 -18.39
C LYS A 138 -21.03 -6.93 -18.03
N ASP A 139 -22.24 -7.20 -18.48
CA ASP A 139 -22.98 -8.41 -18.09
C ASP A 139 -22.19 -9.70 -18.36
N SER A 140 -21.52 -9.79 -19.51
CA SER A 140 -20.80 -11.00 -19.95
C SER A 140 -19.27 -10.91 -19.95
N TYR A 141 -18.69 -9.74 -19.69
CA TYR A 141 -17.23 -9.57 -19.73
C TYR A 141 -16.72 -8.41 -18.87
N TYR A 142 -15.43 -8.43 -18.57
CA TYR A 142 -14.73 -7.29 -17.97
C TYR A 142 -13.95 -6.54 -19.04
N PHE A 143 -13.73 -5.25 -18.84
CA PHE A 143 -12.96 -4.44 -19.78
C PHE A 143 -12.29 -3.27 -19.09
N ILE A 144 -11.23 -2.75 -19.70
CA ILE A 144 -10.65 -1.45 -19.36
C ILE A 144 -11.12 -0.47 -20.43
N PRO A 145 -11.83 0.61 -20.07
CA PRO A 145 -12.26 1.61 -21.05
C PRO A 145 -11.05 2.20 -21.79
N GLU A 146 -11.11 2.23 -23.13
CA GLU A 146 -9.99 2.72 -23.96
C GLU A 146 -9.63 4.17 -23.63
N THR A 147 -10.63 5.01 -23.33
CA THR A 147 -10.43 6.40 -22.92
C THR A 147 -9.67 6.51 -21.59
N SER A 148 -9.95 5.63 -20.63
CA SER A 148 -9.21 5.55 -19.36
C SER A 148 -7.78 5.05 -19.58
N TYR A 149 -7.61 4.03 -20.43
CA TYR A 149 -6.29 3.50 -20.75
C TYR A 149 -5.42 4.54 -21.48
N LYS A 150 -6.00 5.28 -22.44
CA LYS A 150 -5.31 6.38 -23.14
C LYS A 150 -4.85 7.47 -22.18
N LYS A 151 -5.70 7.87 -21.22
CA LYS A 151 -5.29 8.81 -20.16
C LYS A 151 -4.12 8.28 -19.33
N ALA A 152 -4.07 6.97 -19.06
CA ALA A 152 -2.95 6.35 -18.34
C ALA A 152 -1.65 6.36 -19.17
N LEU A 153 -1.74 6.09 -20.48
CA LEU A 153 -0.63 6.22 -21.43
C LEU A 153 -0.10 7.66 -21.45
N ASP A 154 -1.00 8.65 -21.60
CA ASP A 154 -0.65 10.08 -21.65
C ASP A 154 0.02 10.53 -20.34
N TYR A 155 -0.56 10.14 -19.19
CA TYR A 155 0.01 10.44 -17.87
C TYR A 155 1.42 9.84 -17.69
N LYS A 156 1.63 8.62 -18.18
CA LYS A 156 2.96 7.97 -18.20
C LYS A 156 3.82 8.39 -19.38
N LYS A 157 3.35 9.34 -20.20
CA LYS A 157 4.03 9.90 -21.37
C LYS A 157 4.42 8.83 -22.39
N VAL A 158 3.64 7.77 -22.55
CA VAL A 158 3.93 6.71 -23.53
C VAL A 158 3.59 7.21 -24.93
N GLU A 159 4.59 7.33 -25.79
CA GLU A 159 4.41 7.78 -27.16
C GLU A 159 3.66 6.73 -28.02
N SER A 160 2.94 7.16 -29.06
CA SER A 160 2.20 6.24 -29.95
C SER A 160 3.11 5.27 -30.72
N THR A 161 4.38 5.63 -30.91
CA THR A 161 5.40 4.78 -31.55
C THR A 161 6.07 3.80 -30.58
N ALA A 162 5.70 3.83 -29.29
CA ALA A 162 6.27 2.93 -28.30
C ALA A 162 5.91 1.47 -28.59
N GLN A 163 6.90 0.59 -28.48
CA GLN A 163 6.71 -0.84 -28.62
C GLN A 163 6.07 -1.41 -27.35
N PHE A 164 4.94 -2.08 -27.48
CA PHE A 164 4.36 -2.83 -26.37
C PHE A 164 5.18 -4.09 -26.11
N ILE A 165 5.60 -4.30 -24.86
CA ILE A 165 6.44 -5.44 -24.45
C ILE A 165 5.58 -6.55 -23.85
N GLY A 166 4.63 -6.19 -22.99
CA GLY A 166 3.72 -7.16 -22.39
C GLY A 166 2.93 -6.59 -21.22
N SER A 167 1.86 -7.32 -20.88
CA SER A 167 1.08 -7.15 -19.66
C SER A 167 1.58 -8.13 -18.61
N PHE A 168 1.85 -7.65 -17.40
CA PHE A 168 2.37 -8.44 -16.28
C PHE A 168 1.36 -8.47 -15.14
N TYR A 169 0.86 -9.67 -14.86
CA TYR A 169 -0.08 -10.00 -13.79
C TYR A 169 0.66 -10.56 -12.58
N TYR A 170 -0.06 -10.76 -11.48
CA TYR A 170 0.42 -11.53 -10.35
C TYR A 170 0.88 -12.92 -10.81
N ASN A 171 2.06 -13.34 -10.35
CA ASN A 171 2.76 -14.58 -10.69
C ASN A 171 3.24 -14.72 -12.14
N ASP A 172 3.09 -13.72 -13.01
CA ASP A 172 3.79 -13.74 -14.30
C ASP A 172 5.31 -13.77 -14.07
N VAL A 173 6.03 -14.42 -14.98
CA VAL A 173 7.49 -14.47 -14.95
C VAL A 173 8.05 -13.30 -15.77
N ILE A 174 8.92 -12.52 -15.16
CA ILE A 174 9.58 -11.36 -15.77
C ILE A 174 11.08 -11.51 -15.66
N GLN A 175 11.79 -11.29 -16.77
CA GLN A 175 13.23 -11.11 -16.76
C GLN A 175 13.54 -9.62 -16.82
N ILE A 176 14.38 -9.12 -15.91
CA ILE A 176 14.87 -7.75 -15.90
C ILE A 176 16.39 -7.80 -15.78
N ASP A 177 17.10 -7.22 -16.75
CA ASP A 177 18.56 -7.12 -16.75
C ASP A 177 19.25 -8.48 -16.45
N ASN A 178 18.76 -9.55 -17.09
CA ASN A 178 19.21 -10.96 -16.96
C ASN A 178 18.89 -11.68 -15.64
N GLU A 179 18.09 -11.07 -14.76
CA GLU A 179 17.55 -11.73 -13.57
C GLU A 179 16.07 -12.08 -13.77
N ILE A 180 15.69 -13.31 -13.42
CA ILE A 180 14.31 -13.80 -13.55
C ILE A 180 13.59 -13.73 -12.21
N PHE A 181 12.36 -13.21 -12.24
CA PHE A 181 11.51 -13.04 -11.07
C PHE A 181 10.07 -13.45 -11.34
N LYS A 182 9.36 -13.74 -10.25
CA LYS A 182 7.91 -13.82 -10.21
C LYS A 182 7.33 -12.46 -9.84
N VAL A 183 6.32 -12.00 -10.56
CA VAL A 183 5.69 -10.70 -10.31
C VAL A 183 4.75 -10.76 -9.11
N ILE A 184 4.89 -9.83 -8.16
CA ILE A 184 3.90 -9.61 -7.08
C ILE A 184 2.95 -8.47 -7.45
N GLY A 185 3.45 -7.42 -8.12
CA GLY A 185 2.63 -6.34 -8.67
C GLY A 185 3.24 -4.96 -8.47
N VAL A 186 2.42 -3.92 -8.65
CA VAL A 186 2.90 -2.53 -8.54
C VAL A 186 2.97 -2.11 -7.07
N ASN A 187 4.17 -1.74 -6.61
CA ASN A 187 4.40 -1.26 -5.25
C ASN A 187 4.18 0.25 -5.11
N ASN A 188 4.69 1.03 -6.08
CA ASN A 188 4.54 2.47 -6.09
C ASN A 188 4.40 2.99 -7.53
N ILE A 189 3.23 3.56 -7.82
CA ILE A 189 2.88 4.12 -9.13
C ILE A 189 3.73 5.34 -9.46
N GLU A 190 4.00 6.23 -8.50
CA GLU A 190 4.69 7.50 -8.73
C GLU A 190 6.16 7.28 -9.08
N THR A 191 6.80 6.33 -8.39
CA THR A 191 8.23 6.02 -8.59
C THR A 191 8.45 4.85 -9.56
N ASN A 192 7.42 4.41 -10.29
CA ASN A 192 7.46 3.23 -11.18
C ASN A 192 8.09 1.98 -10.54
N ARG A 193 7.80 1.73 -9.27
CA ARG A 193 8.39 0.63 -8.51
C ARG A 193 7.45 -0.57 -8.49
N ILE A 194 7.95 -1.71 -8.94
CA ILE A 194 7.26 -3.00 -8.85
C ILE A 194 7.87 -3.85 -7.73
N GLU A 195 7.07 -4.77 -7.22
CA GLU A 195 7.46 -5.78 -6.28
C GLU A 195 7.52 -7.13 -6.95
N LEU A 196 8.58 -7.85 -6.62
CA LEU A 196 8.96 -9.10 -7.23
C LEU A 196 9.24 -10.12 -6.12
N ASP A 197 9.28 -11.37 -6.53
CA ASP A 197 9.67 -12.49 -5.69
C ASP A 197 10.57 -13.43 -6.51
N MET A 198 11.29 -14.29 -5.82
CA MET A 198 12.05 -15.36 -6.47
C MET A 198 11.09 -16.40 -7.07
N VAL A 199 11.58 -17.10 -8.10
CA VAL A 199 10.80 -18.15 -8.78
C VAL A 199 10.75 -19.42 -7.93
N ASP A 200 11.91 -19.86 -7.43
CA ASP A 200 12.06 -21.18 -6.79
C ASP A 200 11.73 -21.19 -5.29
N ILE A 201 11.93 -20.05 -4.61
CA ILE A 201 11.70 -19.90 -3.17
C ILE A 201 11.08 -18.52 -2.89
N ARG A 202 10.34 -18.35 -1.80
CA ARG A 202 9.93 -16.99 -1.40
C ARG A 202 11.16 -16.23 -0.92
N TYR A 203 11.34 -14.98 -1.37
CA TYR A 203 12.51 -14.18 -0.98
C TYR A 203 12.62 -13.99 0.54
N LYS A 204 11.47 -13.99 1.25
CA LYS A 204 11.46 -13.99 2.72
C LYS A 204 12.12 -15.21 3.34
N GLU A 205 11.80 -16.41 2.84
CA GLU A 205 12.40 -17.66 3.31
C GLU A 205 13.88 -17.70 2.94
N TYR A 206 14.22 -17.25 1.73
CA TYR A 206 15.62 -17.12 1.32
C TYR A 206 16.41 -16.21 2.28
N CYS A 207 15.87 -15.05 2.67
CA CYS A 207 16.52 -14.18 3.65
C CYS A 207 16.67 -14.86 5.02
N GLU A 208 15.64 -15.58 5.50
CA GLU A 208 15.67 -16.28 6.79
C GLU A 208 16.72 -17.39 6.81
N LEU A 209 16.76 -18.23 5.77
CA LEU A 209 17.73 -19.34 5.63
C LEU A 209 19.17 -18.85 5.53
N ASN A 210 19.39 -17.68 4.94
CA ASN A 210 20.73 -17.10 4.73
C ASN A 210 21.10 -16.04 5.77
N GLY A 211 20.30 -15.84 6.82
CA GLY A 211 20.59 -14.85 7.87
C GLY A 211 20.62 -13.39 7.40
N ILE A 212 19.95 -13.07 6.29
CA ILE A 212 19.91 -11.73 5.69
C ILE A 212 18.93 -10.85 6.49
N LYS A 213 19.45 -9.79 7.11
CA LYS A 213 18.68 -8.89 8.00
C LYS A 213 17.98 -7.71 7.29
N THR A 214 18.01 -7.66 5.95
CA THR A 214 17.35 -6.59 5.19
C THR A 214 15.84 -6.78 5.14
N THR A 215 15.11 -5.76 4.66
CA THR A 215 13.67 -5.93 4.38
C THR A 215 13.49 -7.07 3.37
N PRO A 216 12.73 -8.15 3.68
CA PRO A 216 12.65 -9.35 2.86
C PRO A 216 11.68 -9.16 1.68
N ARG A 217 11.95 -8.15 0.83
CA ARG A 217 11.13 -7.82 -0.34
C ARG A 217 12.04 -7.36 -1.48
N ILE A 218 11.77 -7.85 -2.69
CA ILE A 218 12.48 -7.43 -3.89
C ILE A 218 11.70 -6.30 -4.55
N PHE A 219 12.36 -5.16 -4.72
CA PHE A 219 11.82 -4.02 -5.46
C PHE A 219 12.70 -3.67 -6.64
N LYS A 220 12.09 -3.47 -7.81
CA LYS A 220 12.77 -2.93 -8.99
C LYS A 220 12.01 -1.70 -9.48
N THR A 221 12.75 -0.68 -9.91
CA THR A 221 12.20 0.53 -10.52
C THR A 221 12.31 0.42 -12.03
N ILE A 222 11.20 0.57 -12.75
CA ILE A 222 11.18 0.58 -14.20
C ILE A 222 11.42 2.01 -14.69
N GLY A 223 12.48 2.21 -15.46
CA GLY A 223 12.79 3.53 -16.02
C GLY A 223 14.02 3.53 -16.91
N LYS A 224 14.71 4.68 -16.96
CA LYS A 224 15.83 4.93 -17.87
C LYS A 224 17.03 4.00 -17.66
N SER A 225 17.25 3.53 -16.43
CA SER A 225 18.36 2.63 -16.09
C SER A 225 18.04 1.16 -16.38
N THR A 226 16.79 0.83 -16.70
CA THR A 226 16.43 -0.54 -17.05
C THR A 226 16.86 -0.79 -18.49
N SER A 227 17.72 -1.79 -18.68
CA SER A 227 18.33 -2.07 -19.98
C SER A 227 17.54 -3.09 -20.79
N HIS A 228 16.98 -4.10 -20.11
CA HIS A 228 16.27 -5.19 -20.77
C HIS A 228 15.09 -5.69 -19.94
N ILE A 229 13.93 -5.88 -20.57
CA ILE A 229 12.75 -6.50 -19.97
C ILE A 229 12.14 -7.49 -20.95
N GLU A 230 11.91 -8.72 -20.49
CA GLU A 230 11.20 -9.75 -21.22
C GLU A 230 10.14 -10.42 -20.37
N LYS A 231 9.07 -10.87 -21.02
CA LYS A 231 8.06 -11.71 -20.39
C LYS A 231 8.35 -13.18 -20.68
N TYR A 232 8.31 -13.98 -19.64
CA TYR A 232 8.37 -15.43 -19.71
C TYR A 232 7.06 -16.02 -19.18
N THR A 233 6.84 -17.29 -19.48
CA THR A 233 5.72 -18.09 -18.98
C THR A 233 6.16 -19.54 -18.92
N THR A 234 5.39 -20.34 -18.22
CA THR A 234 5.68 -21.75 -17.98
C THR A 234 4.51 -22.59 -18.41
N ASP A 235 4.76 -23.86 -18.69
CA ASP A 235 3.68 -24.84 -18.77
C ASP A 235 3.33 -25.29 -17.34
N ILE A 236 2.40 -26.24 -17.22
CA ILE A 236 2.01 -26.76 -15.91
C ILE A 236 3.12 -27.58 -15.22
N LEU A 237 4.13 -28.02 -15.99
CA LEU A 237 5.30 -28.76 -15.48
C LEU A 237 6.43 -27.82 -15.05
N GLY A 238 6.32 -26.52 -15.30
CA GLY A 238 7.33 -25.52 -14.97
C GLY A 238 8.37 -25.29 -16.06
N ASN A 239 8.22 -25.86 -17.27
CA ASN A 239 9.15 -25.61 -18.36
C ASN A 239 9.04 -24.15 -18.82
N LEU A 240 10.14 -23.41 -18.71
CA LEU A 240 10.18 -21.98 -18.95
C LEU A 240 10.33 -21.66 -20.45
N TYR A 241 9.46 -20.80 -20.98
CA TYR A 241 9.54 -20.29 -22.35
C TYR A 241 9.36 -18.78 -22.40
N LYS A 242 10.03 -18.15 -23.36
CA LYS A 242 9.83 -16.74 -23.66
C LYS A 242 8.43 -16.54 -24.24
N ALA A 243 7.69 -15.59 -23.69
CA ALA A 243 6.35 -15.28 -24.17
C ALA A 243 6.43 -14.64 -25.57
N ALA A 244 5.55 -15.05 -26.48
CA ALA A 244 5.41 -14.35 -27.75
C ALA A 244 4.95 -12.90 -27.49
N PRO A 245 5.66 -11.89 -28.02
CA PRO A 245 5.32 -10.49 -27.73
C PRO A 245 3.96 -10.14 -28.34
N PRO A 246 2.96 -9.77 -27.54
CA PRO A 246 1.67 -9.32 -28.07
C PRO A 246 1.84 -7.97 -28.80
N LYS A 247 1.07 -7.76 -29.88
CA LYS A 247 1.10 -6.48 -30.62
C LYS A 247 0.51 -5.30 -29.84
N LYS A 248 -0.46 -5.58 -28.95
CA LYS A 248 -1.20 -4.56 -28.18
C LYS A 248 -1.72 -5.13 -26.86
N PRO A 249 -1.96 -4.30 -25.84
CA PRO A 249 -2.54 -4.75 -24.58
C PRO A 249 -3.98 -5.28 -24.79
N GLN A 250 -4.33 -6.35 -24.07
CA GLN A 250 -5.71 -6.81 -23.99
C GLN A 250 -6.51 -5.87 -23.11
N LEU A 251 -7.58 -5.27 -23.64
CA LEU A 251 -8.48 -4.38 -22.89
C LEU A 251 -9.87 -4.98 -22.66
N ILE A 252 -10.18 -6.13 -23.28
CA ILE A 252 -11.46 -6.84 -23.13
C ILE A 252 -11.17 -8.27 -22.64
N PHE A 253 -11.81 -8.66 -21.55
CA PHE A 253 -11.66 -9.94 -20.86
C PHE A 253 -12.99 -10.69 -20.89
N LYS A 254 -13.19 -11.48 -21.94
CA LYS A 254 -14.33 -12.37 -22.07
C LYS A 254 -14.09 -13.61 -21.22
N ARG A 255 -15.10 -14.05 -20.47
CA ARG A 255 -15.09 -15.38 -19.86
C ARG A 255 -15.23 -16.38 -21.01
N GLY A 256 -14.45 -17.47 -20.98
CA GLY A 256 -14.29 -18.43 -22.08
C GLY A 256 -15.53 -18.55 -22.95
N MET A 257 -15.46 -17.98 -24.15
CA MET A 257 -16.21 -18.53 -25.27
C MET A 257 -15.26 -19.56 -25.85
N GLU A 258 -15.55 -20.83 -25.57
CA GLU A 258 -15.26 -21.88 -26.54
C GLU A 258 -15.98 -21.54 -27.84
#